data_AF-A0A534LYH8-F1
#
_entry.id   AF-A0A534LYH8-F1
#
_cell.length_a   1.000
_cell.length_b   1.000
_cell.length_c   1.000
_cell.angle_alpha   90.00
_cell.angle_beta   90.00
_cell.angle_gamma   90.00
#
_symmetry.space_group_name_H-M   'P 1'
#
loop_
_entity.id
_entity.type
_entity.pdbx_description
1 polymer ?
#
loop_
_entity_poly.entity_id
_entity_poly.type
_entity_poly.pdbx_seq_one_letter_code
_entity_poly.pdbx_strand_id
1 'polypeptide(L)'
;MGPILSDERFAAGRTEGFPFDPDFPQLPIATNPDLMLDIFRAKLKPVADRTYEIQDCKPFRFRCRQSKSRHVLQYNLRIADPSTGRRWNQPVTGVLYADESKAERRWREMQAKDPRRGIPSEWLTFEPVSILPGLRMLVQIFPFDRRLRTLGPVMGDATRCVDPLLLDRLGPGEWEVEERTIETARYRTERGAVLRYMIRARDVRSARRETLACYLKVYRNEHGAETWQFLQSMSGRAGGGPPPYDVIRPIAYLREHRTLVIEEAPGSSLSRLLLRAADPSEAVRPAARALAAFHQDDVPTTRHETLADGLKAIRKAATLVEWTCPGSRDAIQAIMAEVTAGLEEASPTPIHGDLKPDHVFVSGQQVVFIDLDSVALGDPVRDVASFFAHLASRAGMRSMPADRACATASAFVEEYFRHAPSSWRERLPLHCAGAFLEVAAGIFRAQEPGWRETIPWIIQAAQRSCQEVPE
;
A
#
# COMPACT_ATOMS: atom_id res chain seq x y z
N MET A 1 -35.89 -3.62 4.57
CA MET A 1 -35.48 -5.03 4.64
C MET A 1 -35.89 -5.66 3.32
N GLY A 2 -34.94 -5.78 2.39
CA GLY A 2 -35.22 -6.12 0.99
C GLY A 2 -34.98 -7.59 0.64
N PRO A 3 -35.45 -8.05 -0.53
CA PRO A 3 -35.56 -9.46 -0.95
C PRO A 3 -34.23 -10.21 -1.16
N ILE A 4 -33.10 -9.62 -0.81
CA ILE A 4 -31.78 -10.29 -0.81
C ILE A 4 -31.52 -11.02 0.52
N LEU A 5 -32.15 -10.57 1.61
CA LEU A 5 -32.04 -11.21 2.93
C LEU A 5 -33.01 -12.41 3.12
N SER A 6 -33.88 -12.68 2.15
CA SER A 6 -34.87 -13.77 2.19
C SER A 6 -34.46 -15.03 1.41
N ASP A 7 -33.26 -15.05 0.83
CA ASP A 7 -32.72 -16.21 0.14
C ASP A 7 -31.90 -17.03 1.15
N GLU A 8 -32.34 -18.27 1.42
CA GLU A 8 -31.82 -19.15 2.48
C GLU A 8 -30.31 -19.42 2.37
N ARG A 9 -29.71 -19.20 1.19
CA ARG A 9 -28.26 -19.26 0.96
C ARG A 9 -27.47 -18.18 1.71
N PHE A 10 -28.14 -17.12 2.16
CA PHE A 10 -27.56 -15.97 2.86
C PHE A 10 -27.90 -15.94 4.36
N ALA A 11 -28.45 -17.03 4.92
CA ALA A 11 -28.74 -17.15 6.34
C ALA A 11 -27.45 -17.09 7.19
N ALA A 12 -27.51 -16.39 8.32
CA ALA A 12 -26.39 -16.01 9.20
C ALA A 12 -25.66 -17.17 9.93
N GLY A 13 -25.74 -18.40 9.43
CA GLY A 13 -25.23 -19.61 10.08
C GLY A 13 -23.88 -20.14 9.58
N ARG A 14 -23.18 -19.41 8.69
CA ARG A 14 -21.82 -19.79 8.22
C ARG A 14 -20.89 -18.58 8.14
N THR A 15 -20.84 -17.75 9.18
CA THR A 15 -19.97 -16.56 9.22
C THR A 15 -18.85 -16.74 10.24
N GLU A 16 -17.83 -17.53 9.88
CA GLU A 16 -16.47 -17.32 10.41
C GLU A 16 -15.96 -15.97 9.85
N GLY A 17 -16.51 -14.89 10.39
CA GLY A 17 -16.58 -13.57 9.77
C GLY A 17 -15.77 -12.51 10.49
N PHE A 18 -15.71 -11.33 9.91
CA PHE A 18 -15.29 -10.11 10.60
C PHE A 18 -16.10 -9.89 11.90
N PRO A 19 -15.62 -9.05 12.84
CA PRO A 19 -16.42 -8.64 13.98
C PRO A 19 -17.77 -8.09 13.52
N PHE A 20 -18.84 -8.46 14.21
CA PHE A 20 -20.16 -7.92 13.93
C PHE A 20 -20.16 -6.41 14.20
N ASP A 21 -20.73 -5.65 13.27
CA ASP A 21 -20.92 -4.21 13.40
C ASP A 21 -22.42 -3.91 13.19
N PRO A 22 -23.14 -3.46 14.24
CA PRO A 22 -24.59 -3.23 14.16
C PRO A 22 -24.97 -2.14 13.15
N ASP A 23 -24.08 -1.19 12.87
CA ASP A 23 -24.30 -0.17 11.85
C ASP A 23 -24.11 -0.71 10.43
N PHE A 24 -23.48 -1.89 10.29
CA PHE A 24 -23.19 -2.56 9.02
C PHE A 24 -23.57 -4.04 9.07
N PRO A 25 -24.87 -4.37 9.21
CA PRO A 25 -25.34 -5.76 9.25
C PRO A 25 -24.96 -6.57 8.00
N GLN A 26 -24.67 -5.90 6.88
CA GLN A 26 -24.25 -6.50 5.62
C GLN A 26 -22.75 -6.87 5.57
N LEU A 27 -21.96 -6.49 6.58
CA LEU A 27 -20.51 -6.70 6.57
C LEU A 27 -20.12 -8.17 6.43
N PRO A 28 -20.76 -9.15 7.12
CA PRO A 28 -20.44 -10.56 6.97
C PRO A 28 -20.59 -11.05 5.52
N ILE A 29 -21.64 -10.61 4.81
CA ILE A 29 -21.85 -10.92 3.39
C ILE A 29 -20.75 -10.28 2.55
N ALA A 30 -20.48 -8.99 2.76
CA ALA A 30 -19.49 -8.25 1.99
C ALA A 30 -18.06 -8.80 2.16
N THR A 31 -17.74 -9.41 3.29
CA THR A 31 -16.42 -10.00 3.56
C THR A 31 -16.31 -11.46 3.14
N ASN A 32 -17.42 -12.12 2.78
CA ASN A 32 -17.43 -13.51 2.34
C ASN A 32 -17.13 -13.58 0.82
N PRO A 33 -16.02 -14.22 0.40
CA PRO A 33 -15.63 -14.27 -1.01
C PRO A 33 -16.65 -15.01 -1.89
N ASP A 34 -17.22 -16.11 -1.40
CA ASP A 34 -18.15 -16.95 -2.17
C ASP A 34 -19.49 -16.23 -2.38
N LEU A 35 -20.03 -15.62 -1.33
CA LEU A 35 -21.26 -14.82 -1.44
C LEU A 35 -21.06 -13.62 -2.36
N MET A 36 -19.92 -12.93 -2.27
CA MET A 36 -19.62 -11.81 -3.15
C MET A 36 -19.38 -12.23 -4.60
N LEU A 37 -18.82 -13.43 -4.85
CA LEU A 37 -18.66 -13.99 -6.19
C LEU A 37 -20.02 -14.13 -6.89
N ASP A 38 -21.00 -14.75 -6.22
CA ASP A 38 -22.34 -14.93 -6.76
C ASP A 38 -23.06 -13.60 -6.98
N ILE A 39 -22.91 -12.65 -6.04
CA ILE A 39 -23.47 -11.31 -6.17
C ILE A 39 -22.86 -10.57 -7.36
N PHE A 40 -21.54 -10.62 -7.55
CA PHE A 40 -20.89 -9.95 -8.68
C PHE A 40 -21.28 -10.58 -10.02
N ARG A 41 -21.39 -11.92 -10.10
CA ARG A 41 -21.90 -12.62 -11.31
C ARG A 41 -23.29 -12.15 -11.69
N ALA A 42 -24.17 -12.00 -10.70
CA ALA A 42 -25.56 -11.63 -10.94
C ALA A 42 -25.77 -10.13 -11.23
N LYS A 43 -24.87 -9.25 -10.76
CA LYS A 43 -25.15 -7.80 -10.69
C LYS A 43 -24.17 -6.91 -11.46
N LEU A 44 -22.96 -7.36 -11.77
CA LEU A 44 -22.05 -6.58 -12.63
C LEU A 44 -22.52 -6.64 -14.08
N LYS A 45 -22.66 -5.47 -14.69
CA LYS A 45 -23.12 -5.33 -16.08
C LYS A 45 -21.91 -5.12 -16.99
N PRO A 46 -21.62 -6.02 -17.95
CA PRO A 46 -20.59 -5.80 -18.95
C PRO A 46 -20.83 -4.50 -19.73
N VAL A 47 -19.74 -3.85 -20.17
CA VAL A 47 -19.84 -2.78 -21.17
C VAL A 47 -19.93 -3.42 -22.55
N ALA A 48 -20.84 -2.89 -23.38
CA ALA A 48 -21.24 -3.48 -24.67
C ALA A 48 -21.89 -4.87 -24.51
N ASP A 49 -22.41 -5.43 -25.61
CA ASP A 49 -23.03 -6.76 -25.64
C ASP A 49 -21.98 -7.88 -25.58
N ARG A 50 -21.04 -7.79 -24.64
CA ARG A 50 -20.00 -8.78 -24.38
C ARG A 50 -20.37 -9.64 -23.17
N THR A 51 -19.99 -10.90 -23.23
CA THR A 51 -20.18 -11.85 -22.13
C THR A 51 -18.85 -12.16 -21.48
N TYR A 52 -18.76 -11.97 -20.16
CA TYR A 52 -17.57 -12.31 -19.38
C TYR A 52 -17.95 -13.29 -18.28
N GLU A 53 -17.05 -14.23 -17.99
CA GLU A 53 -17.17 -15.15 -16.88
C GLU A 53 -16.38 -14.63 -15.68
N ILE A 54 -17.04 -14.47 -14.53
CA ILE A 54 -16.36 -14.18 -13.25
C ILE A 54 -16.07 -15.51 -12.57
N GLN A 55 -14.80 -15.92 -12.56
CA GLN A 55 -14.38 -17.25 -12.10
C GLN A 55 -14.09 -17.30 -10.60
N ASP A 56 -13.57 -16.22 -10.03
CA ASP A 56 -13.11 -16.15 -8.64
C ASP A 56 -13.25 -14.73 -8.08
N CYS A 57 -13.43 -14.60 -6.76
CA CYS A 57 -13.54 -13.32 -6.05
C CYS A 57 -12.68 -13.36 -4.78
N LYS A 58 -11.63 -12.54 -4.73
CA LYS A 58 -10.71 -12.50 -3.59
C LYS A 58 -10.67 -11.11 -2.94
N PRO A 59 -11.18 -10.94 -1.71
CA PRO A 59 -10.95 -9.70 -0.97
C PRO A 59 -9.45 -9.57 -0.67
N PHE A 60 -8.88 -8.40 -0.93
CA PHE A 60 -7.45 -8.14 -0.69
C PHE A 60 -7.20 -6.84 0.06
N ARG A 61 -8.26 -6.07 0.36
CA ARG A 61 -8.12 -4.87 1.19
C ARG A 61 -9.40 -4.53 1.93
N PHE A 62 -9.24 -4.14 3.19
CA PHE A 62 -10.31 -3.58 4.01
C PHE A 62 -9.88 -2.25 4.62
N ARG A 63 -10.83 -1.31 4.70
CA ARG A 63 -10.65 -0.04 5.41
C ARG A 63 -11.93 0.38 6.11
N CYS A 64 -11.88 0.36 7.43
CA CYS A 64 -12.86 1.03 8.28
C CYS A 64 -12.61 2.55 8.29
N ARG A 65 -13.68 3.35 8.17
CA ARG A 65 -13.64 4.80 8.43
C ARG A 65 -14.60 5.13 9.58
N GLN A 66 -14.11 4.92 10.80
CA GLN A 66 -14.84 5.15 12.06
C GLN A 66 -15.48 6.56 12.14
N SER A 67 -14.85 7.59 11.56
CA SER A 67 -15.39 8.97 11.58
C SER A 67 -16.39 9.33 10.48
N LYS A 68 -16.71 8.42 9.54
CA LYS A 68 -17.57 8.74 8.37
C LYS A 68 -18.64 7.69 8.05
N SER A 69 -18.90 6.74 8.96
CA SER A 69 -19.94 5.71 8.80
C SER A 69 -19.88 5.01 7.44
N ARG A 70 -18.69 4.54 7.02
CA ARG A 70 -18.56 3.65 5.86
C ARG A 70 -17.35 2.73 5.93
N HIS A 71 -17.51 1.55 5.35
CA HIS A 71 -16.45 0.57 5.12
C HIS A 71 -16.09 0.54 3.64
N VAL A 72 -14.81 0.29 3.34
CA VAL A 72 -14.33 0.14 1.97
C VAL A 72 -13.62 -1.19 1.84
N LEU A 73 -14.08 -2.02 0.91
CA LEU A 73 -13.53 -3.31 0.57
C LEU A 73 -13.01 -3.27 -0.87
N GLN A 74 -11.86 -3.90 -1.11
CA GLN A 74 -11.36 -4.13 -2.47
C GLN A 74 -11.25 -5.64 -2.72
N TYR A 75 -11.72 -6.04 -3.89
CA TYR A 75 -11.74 -7.41 -4.39
C TYR A 75 -10.96 -7.49 -5.69
N ASN A 76 -10.30 -8.61 -5.92
CA ASN A 76 -9.79 -8.99 -7.23
C ASN A 76 -10.72 -10.06 -7.80
N LEU A 77 -11.38 -9.75 -8.90
CA LEU A 77 -12.20 -10.71 -9.63
C LEU A 77 -11.35 -11.35 -10.74
N ARG A 78 -11.31 -12.68 -10.79
CA ARG A 78 -10.71 -13.39 -11.93
C ARG A 78 -11.72 -13.42 -13.06
N ILE A 79 -11.44 -12.71 -14.14
CA ILE A 79 -12.31 -12.63 -15.31
C ILE A 79 -11.75 -13.51 -16.43
N ALA A 80 -12.64 -14.22 -17.12
CA ALA A 80 -12.36 -14.87 -18.38
C ALA A 80 -13.27 -14.32 -19.48
N ASP A 81 -12.70 -14.07 -20.65
CA ASP A 81 -13.42 -13.76 -21.87
C ASP A 81 -13.52 -15.05 -22.70
N PRO A 82 -14.70 -15.67 -22.81
CA PRO A 82 -14.87 -16.91 -23.58
C PRO A 82 -14.60 -16.74 -25.06
N SER A 83 -14.74 -15.53 -25.61
CA SER A 83 -14.56 -15.26 -27.04
C SER A 83 -13.09 -15.21 -27.46
N THR A 84 -12.21 -14.76 -26.55
CA THR A 84 -10.77 -14.63 -26.81
C THR A 84 -9.91 -15.62 -26.03
N GLY A 85 -10.49 -16.30 -25.04
CA GLY A 85 -9.76 -17.13 -24.07
C GLY A 85 -8.92 -16.33 -23.06
N ARG A 86 -8.93 -14.99 -23.14
CA ARG A 86 -8.12 -14.12 -22.28
C ARG A 86 -8.60 -14.20 -20.84
N ARG A 87 -7.65 -14.17 -19.89
CA ARG A 87 -7.92 -14.12 -18.45
C ARG A 87 -7.14 -13.00 -17.77
N TRP A 88 -7.78 -12.28 -16.86
CA TRP A 88 -7.13 -11.20 -16.10
C TRP A 88 -7.76 -11.04 -14.72
N ASN A 89 -7.12 -10.23 -13.87
CA ASN A 89 -7.66 -9.86 -12.58
C ASN A 89 -8.22 -8.44 -12.67
N GLN A 90 -9.50 -8.28 -12.33
CA GLN A 90 -10.21 -7.00 -12.33
C GLN A 90 -10.35 -6.50 -10.88
N PRO A 91 -9.67 -5.40 -10.50
CA PRO A 91 -9.91 -4.78 -9.20
C PRO A 91 -11.30 -4.14 -9.13
N VAL A 92 -12.03 -4.44 -8.06
CA VAL A 92 -13.37 -3.93 -7.77
C VAL A 92 -13.39 -3.36 -6.36
N THR A 93 -14.01 -2.21 -6.18
CA THR A 93 -14.15 -1.56 -4.87
C THR A 93 -15.60 -1.52 -4.44
N GLY A 94 -15.91 -2.15 -3.31
CA GLY A 94 -17.18 -2.00 -2.60
C GLY A 94 -17.08 -0.91 -1.52
N VAL A 95 -17.98 0.06 -1.54
CA VAL A 95 -18.13 1.07 -0.48
C VAL A 95 -19.47 0.83 0.22
N LEU A 96 -19.40 0.28 1.43
CA LEU A 96 -20.54 0.02 2.29
C LEU A 96 -20.94 1.29 3.04
N TYR A 97 -22.23 1.60 3.05
CA TYR A 97 -22.80 2.68 3.83
C TYR A 97 -23.70 2.11 4.93
N ALA A 98 -23.72 2.77 6.10
CA ALA A 98 -24.68 2.46 7.14
C ALA A 98 -26.13 2.74 6.68
N ASP A 99 -26.30 3.77 5.84
CA ASP A 99 -27.59 4.26 5.32
C ASP A 99 -27.67 4.07 3.80
N GLU A 100 -28.69 3.36 3.34
CA GLU A 100 -28.96 3.02 1.94
C GLU A 100 -29.21 4.27 1.08
N SER A 101 -29.93 5.26 1.62
CA SER A 101 -30.22 6.52 0.91
C SER A 101 -28.95 7.29 0.57
N LYS A 102 -27.93 7.19 1.44
CA LYS A 102 -26.60 7.76 1.18
C LYS A 102 -25.89 7.02 0.06
N ALA A 103 -25.98 5.69 -0.01
CA ALA A 103 -25.39 4.91 -1.09
C ALA A 103 -26.02 5.28 -2.43
N GLU A 104 -27.35 5.32 -2.51
CA GLU A 104 -28.09 5.69 -3.73
C GLU A 104 -27.78 7.10 -4.21
N ARG A 105 -27.84 8.09 -3.31
CA ARG A 105 -27.52 9.47 -3.66
C ARG A 105 -26.11 9.58 -4.25
N ARG A 106 -25.13 8.90 -3.63
CA ARG A 106 -23.74 8.90 -4.11
C ARG A 106 -23.58 8.19 -5.45
N TRP A 107 -24.33 7.13 -5.69
CA TRP A 107 -24.36 6.46 -6.99
C TRP A 107 -24.89 7.39 -8.09
N ARG A 108 -26.06 8.04 -7.88
CA ARG A 108 -26.63 9.01 -8.84
C ARG A 108 -25.67 10.15 -9.15
N GLU A 109 -25.03 10.73 -8.12
CA GLU A 109 -24.01 11.77 -8.27
C GLU A 109 -22.81 11.35 -9.14
N MET A 110 -22.44 10.06 -9.12
CA MET A 110 -21.32 9.53 -9.91
C MET A 110 -21.74 9.20 -11.34
N GLN A 111 -22.93 8.63 -11.52
CA GLN A 111 -23.46 8.31 -12.83
C GLN A 111 -23.65 9.58 -13.69
N ALA A 112 -24.06 10.68 -13.07
CA ALA A 112 -24.23 11.98 -13.75
C ALA A 112 -22.93 12.61 -14.28
N LYS A 113 -21.74 12.06 -13.94
CA LYS A 113 -20.44 12.64 -14.30
C LYS A 113 -19.74 11.94 -15.46
N ASP A 114 -20.47 11.16 -16.24
CA ASP A 114 -19.94 10.31 -17.30
C ASP A 114 -18.76 9.44 -16.80
N PRO A 115 -19.06 8.35 -16.06
CA PRO A 115 -18.04 7.57 -15.38
C PRO A 115 -17.09 6.81 -16.33
N ARG A 116 -17.39 6.77 -17.64
CA ARG A 116 -16.54 6.16 -18.67
C ARG A 116 -15.52 7.15 -19.22
N ARG A 117 -15.71 8.46 -19.02
CA ARG A 117 -14.89 9.50 -19.63
C ARG A 117 -13.41 9.33 -19.30
N GLY A 118 -12.60 9.27 -20.36
CA GLY A 118 -11.14 9.16 -20.26
C GLY A 118 -10.62 7.78 -19.90
N ILE A 119 -11.49 6.78 -19.71
CA ILE A 119 -11.07 5.38 -19.52
C ILE A 119 -10.97 4.72 -20.90
N PRO A 120 -9.82 4.11 -21.26
CA PRO A 120 -9.69 3.40 -22.53
C PRO A 120 -10.62 2.18 -22.61
N SER A 121 -11.05 1.83 -23.83
CA SER A 121 -12.05 0.77 -24.05
C SER A 121 -11.57 -0.61 -23.60
N GLU A 122 -10.27 -0.88 -23.65
CA GLU A 122 -9.65 -2.12 -23.17
C GLU A 122 -9.70 -2.29 -21.65
N TRP A 123 -9.93 -1.21 -20.90
CA TRP A 123 -10.12 -1.22 -19.45
C TRP A 123 -11.60 -1.20 -19.02
N LEU A 124 -12.53 -1.03 -19.96
CA LEU A 124 -13.98 -1.00 -19.72
C LEU A 124 -14.61 -2.39 -19.82
N THR A 125 -14.35 -3.25 -18.83
CA THR A 125 -14.99 -4.58 -18.76
C THR A 125 -16.45 -4.50 -18.34
N PHE A 126 -16.73 -3.76 -17.27
CA PHE A 126 -18.06 -3.60 -16.66
C PHE A 126 -18.38 -2.11 -16.49
N GLU A 127 -19.67 -1.79 -16.29
CA GLU A 127 -20.08 -0.43 -15.95
C GLU A 127 -19.23 0.13 -14.81
N PRO A 128 -18.57 1.29 -14.95
CA PRO A 128 -17.55 1.71 -14.00
C PRO A 128 -18.10 2.00 -12.59
N VAL A 129 -19.41 2.24 -12.47
CA VAL A 129 -20.10 2.43 -11.20
C VAL A 129 -21.47 1.76 -11.19
N SER A 130 -21.77 1.03 -10.13
CA SER A 130 -23.07 0.41 -9.90
C SER A 130 -23.45 0.43 -8.42
N ILE A 131 -24.67 0.02 -8.09
CA ILE A 131 -25.17 -0.08 -6.72
C ILE A 131 -25.76 -1.46 -6.46
N LEU A 132 -25.54 -1.96 -5.24
CA LEU A 132 -26.17 -3.15 -4.69
C LEU A 132 -27.06 -2.70 -3.51
N PRO A 133 -28.34 -2.36 -3.74
CA PRO A 133 -29.21 -1.75 -2.72
C PRO A 133 -29.31 -2.61 -1.45
N GLY A 134 -29.55 -3.92 -1.59
CA GLY A 134 -29.63 -4.83 -0.44
C GLY A 134 -28.36 -4.95 0.41
N LEU A 135 -27.19 -4.59 -0.12
CA LEU A 135 -25.94 -4.48 0.64
C LEU A 135 -25.59 -3.04 1.02
N ARG A 136 -26.42 -2.05 0.67
CA ARG A 136 -26.11 -0.62 0.82
C ARG A 136 -24.71 -0.30 0.28
N MET A 137 -24.34 -0.95 -0.82
CA MET A 137 -22.98 -0.97 -1.35
C MET A 137 -22.94 -0.26 -2.69
N LEU A 138 -22.10 0.76 -2.78
CA LEU A 138 -21.67 1.32 -4.06
C LEU A 138 -20.48 0.49 -4.58
N VAL A 139 -20.53 0.07 -5.84
CA VAL A 139 -19.44 -0.66 -6.50
C VAL A 139 -18.76 0.24 -7.52
N GLN A 140 -17.44 0.26 -7.50
CA GLN A 140 -16.59 0.96 -8.48
C GLN A 140 -15.64 -0.04 -9.13
N ILE A 141 -15.55 -0.01 -10.46
CA ILE A 141 -14.68 -0.89 -11.25
C ILE A 141 -13.43 -0.11 -11.66
N PHE A 142 -12.25 -0.60 -11.27
CA PHE A 142 -10.99 0.02 -11.68
C PHE A 142 -10.91 0.08 -13.22
N PRO A 143 -10.47 1.19 -13.83
CA PRO A 143 -9.78 2.33 -13.22
C PRO A 143 -10.66 3.49 -12.74
N PHE A 144 -11.98 3.34 -12.71
CA PHE A 144 -12.84 4.37 -12.12
C PHE A 144 -12.66 4.45 -10.60
N ASP A 145 -12.27 5.63 -10.12
CA ASP A 145 -12.22 5.95 -8.70
C ASP A 145 -12.65 7.40 -8.49
N ARG A 146 -13.72 7.60 -7.75
CA ARG A 146 -14.33 8.92 -7.50
C ARG A 146 -13.39 9.96 -6.86
N ARG A 147 -12.32 9.51 -6.19
CA ARG A 147 -11.33 10.36 -5.51
C ARG A 147 -10.00 10.43 -6.28
N LEU A 148 -9.76 9.56 -7.25
CA LEU A 148 -8.63 9.61 -8.19
C LEU A 148 -9.16 9.90 -9.60
N ARG A 149 -9.72 11.10 -9.80
CA ARG A 149 -10.42 11.46 -11.04
C ARG A 149 -9.53 11.44 -12.29
N THR A 150 -8.23 11.63 -12.11
CA THR A 150 -7.23 11.62 -13.18
C THR A 150 -6.76 10.21 -13.54
N LEU A 151 -7.15 9.18 -12.77
CA LEU A 151 -6.70 7.80 -12.99
C LEU A 151 -7.13 7.27 -14.36
N GLY A 152 -8.40 7.46 -14.76
CA GLY A 152 -8.87 7.09 -16.10
C GLY A 152 -8.00 7.70 -17.20
N PRO A 153 -7.89 9.04 -17.28
CA PRO A 153 -7.01 9.71 -18.24
C PRO A 153 -5.57 9.21 -18.24
N VAL A 154 -4.97 8.96 -17.07
CA VAL A 154 -3.61 8.41 -16.94
C VAL A 154 -3.52 6.98 -17.48
N MET A 155 -4.55 6.15 -17.32
CA MET A 155 -4.57 4.81 -17.95
C MET A 155 -4.68 4.88 -19.48
N GLY A 156 -5.07 6.03 -20.03
CA GLY A 156 -5.14 6.29 -21.47
C GLY A 156 -4.04 7.23 -21.95
N ASP A 157 -4.38 8.09 -22.91
CA ASP A 157 -3.40 8.86 -23.68
C ASP A 157 -2.65 9.93 -22.88
N ALA A 158 -3.10 10.31 -21.69
CA ALA A 158 -2.43 11.34 -20.90
C ALA A 158 -0.98 10.96 -20.52
N THR A 159 -0.66 9.67 -20.50
CA THR A 159 0.70 9.18 -20.21
C THR A 159 1.67 9.29 -21.36
N ARG A 160 1.20 9.56 -22.59
CA ARG A 160 2.09 9.69 -23.77
C ARG A 160 3.08 10.84 -23.65
N CYS A 161 2.77 11.87 -22.85
CA CYS A 161 3.71 12.95 -22.55
C CYS A 161 4.98 12.48 -21.82
N VAL A 162 4.99 11.26 -21.28
CA VAL A 162 6.15 10.63 -20.63
C VAL A 162 7.12 10.02 -21.65
N ASP A 163 6.66 9.68 -22.87
CA ASP A 163 7.48 8.99 -23.86
C ASP A 163 8.80 9.74 -24.17
N PRO A 164 8.80 11.06 -24.47
CA PRO A 164 10.04 11.77 -24.77
C PRO A 164 11.02 11.73 -23.60
N LEU A 165 10.52 11.84 -22.36
CA LEU A 165 11.35 11.81 -21.15
C LEU A 165 12.03 10.46 -20.92
N LEU A 166 11.41 9.37 -21.38
CA LEU A 166 12.01 8.04 -21.34
C LEU A 166 13.00 7.84 -22.47
N LEU A 167 12.68 8.30 -23.68
CA LEU A 167 13.57 8.23 -24.84
C LEU A 167 14.85 9.05 -24.63
N ASP A 168 14.80 10.19 -23.95
CA ASP A 168 15.97 11.01 -23.60
C ASP A 168 16.99 10.26 -22.71
N ARG A 169 16.58 9.17 -22.07
CA ARG A 169 17.47 8.29 -21.28
C ARG A 169 18.22 7.29 -22.16
N LEU A 170 17.80 7.10 -23.40
CA LEU A 170 18.55 6.33 -24.38
C LEU A 170 19.72 7.18 -24.87
N GLY A 171 20.84 6.52 -25.17
CA GLY A 171 21.99 7.18 -25.79
C GLY A 171 21.65 7.78 -27.16
N PRO A 172 22.64 8.43 -27.82
CA PRO A 172 22.43 9.09 -29.11
C PRO A 172 21.80 8.13 -30.12
N GLY A 173 20.72 8.56 -30.76
CA GLY A 173 19.94 7.77 -31.69
C GLY A 173 18.63 8.46 -32.06
N GLU A 174 17.95 7.94 -33.06
CA GLU A 174 16.64 8.42 -33.50
C GLU A 174 15.61 7.36 -33.14
N TRP A 175 14.95 7.55 -32.00
CA TRP A 175 14.13 6.50 -31.37
C TRP A 175 12.63 6.71 -31.60
N GLU A 176 11.95 5.66 -32.01
CA GLU A 176 10.49 5.62 -32.18
C GLU A 176 9.85 4.59 -31.25
N VAL A 177 8.73 4.95 -30.60
CA VAL A 177 7.99 4.03 -29.72
C VAL A 177 7.10 3.11 -30.56
N GLU A 178 7.41 1.82 -30.56
CA GLU A 178 6.63 0.76 -31.23
C GLU A 178 5.45 0.29 -30.36
N GLU A 179 5.63 0.20 -29.05
CA GLU A 179 4.65 -0.42 -28.13
C GLU A 179 4.62 0.31 -26.78
N ARG A 180 3.43 0.31 -26.15
CA ARG A 180 3.19 0.88 -24.81
C ARG A 180 2.41 -0.13 -23.98
N THR A 181 2.79 -0.30 -22.73
CA THR A 181 2.08 -1.17 -21.79
C THR A 181 1.94 -0.48 -20.44
N ILE A 182 0.74 -0.55 -19.86
CA ILE A 182 0.45 -0.07 -18.51
C ILE A 182 0.02 -1.26 -17.67
N GLU A 183 0.73 -1.49 -16.56
CA GLU A 183 0.39 -2.50 -15.58
C GLU A 183 0.06 -1.85 -14.23
N THR A 184 -0.93 -2.38 -13.52
CA THR A 184 -1.24 -1.89 -12.17
C THR A 184 -0.30 -2.54 -11.16
N ALA A 185 0.67 -1.78 -10.64
CA ALA A 185 1.58 -2.26 -9.60
C ALA A 185 0.93 -2.21 -8.21
N ARG A 186 0.20 -1.13 -7.91
CA ARG A 186 -0.51 -0.97 -6.63
C ARG A 186 -1.73 -0.09 -6.80
N TYR A 187 -2.88 -0.50 -6.26
CA TYR A 187 -4.07 0.35 -6.23
C TYR A 187 -4.68 0.39 -4.82
N ARG A 188 -4.64 1.57 -4.20
CA ARG A 188 -5.25 1.86 -2.90
C ARG A 188 -6.42 2.80 -3.13
N THR A 189 -7.63 2.26 -3.23
CA THR A 189 -8.82 3.06 -3.56
C THR A 189 -8.97 4.31 -2.69
N GLU A 190 -9.26 5.42 -3.35
CA GLU A 190 -9.40 6.76 -2.83
C GLU A 190 -8.16 7.36 -2.14
N ARG A 191 -7.00 6.73 -2.31
CA ARG A 191 -5.70 7.20 -1.79
C ARG A 191 -4.72 7.47 -2.91
N GLY A 192 -4.49 6.48 -3.76
CA GLY A 192 -3.59 6.58 -4.91
C GLY A 192 -3.45 5.27 -5.66
N ALA A 193 -2.84 5.36 -6.84
CA ALA A 193 -2.45 4.22 -7.65
C ALA A 193 -0.97 4.35 -8.05
N VAL A 194 -0.30 3.22 -8.21
CA VAL A 194 1.04 3.11 -8.76
C VAL A 194 0.92 2.20 -9.97
N LEU A 195 1.29 2.72 -11.14
CA LEU A 195 1.22 2.02 -12.41
C LEU A 195 2.64 1.86 -12.94
N ARG A 196 2.98 0.71 -13.49
CA ARG A 196 4.21 0.50 -14.23
C ARG A 196 3.92 0.82 -15.70
N TYR A 197 4.61 1.82 -16.23
CA TYR A 197 4.51 2.23 -17.62
C TYR A 197 5.76 1.75 -18.35
N MET A 198 5.56 1.03 -19.45
CA MET A 198 6.64 0.46 -20.25
C MET A 198 6.49 0.91 -21.70
N ILE A 199 7.60 1.29 -22.31
CA ILE A 199 7.69 1.57 -23.74
C ILE A 199 8.71 0.65 -24.39
N ARG A 200 8.40 0.13 -25.58
CA ARG A 200 9.38 -0.50 -26.46
C ARG A 200 9.74 0.47 -27.56
N ALA A 201 11.00 0.89 -27.60
CA ALA A 201 11.51 1.84 -28.57
C ALA A 201 12.45 1.16 -29.55
N ARG A 202 12.46 1.63 -30.81
CA ARG A 202 13.38 1.20 -31.86
C ARG A 202 14.18 2.39 -32.37
N ASP A 203 15.50 2.23 -32.47
CA ASP A 203 16.35 3.17 -33.19
C ASP A 203 16.15 2.96 -34.70
N VAL A 204 15.73 4.01 -35.39
CA VAL A 204 15.44 4.02 -36.82
C VAL A 204 16.69 3.64 -37.63
N ARG A 205 17.88 4.03 -37.17
CA ARG A 205 19.13 3.85 -37.93
C ARG A 205 19.74 2.48 -37.74
N SER A 206 19.83 2.03 -36.49
CA SER A 206 20.47 0.75 -36.16
C SER A 206 19.51 -0.43 -36.08
N ALA A 207 18.19 -0.16 -36.12
CA ALA A 207 17.13 -1.12 -35.80
C ALA A 207 17.25 -1.78 -34.40
N ARG A 208 18.11 -1.24 -33.53
CA ARG A 208 18.23 -1.65 -32.13
C ARG A 208 16.91 -1.39 -31.41
N ARG A 209 16.51 -2.32 -30.53
CA ARG A 209 15.32 -2.17 -29.70
C ARG A 209 15.70 -2.10 -28.24
N GLU A 210 15.03 -1.22 -27.52
CA GLU A 210 15.18 -1.05 -26.08
C GLU A 210 13.81 -1.03 -25.41
N THR A 211 13.75 -1.56 -24.20
CA THR A 211 12.56 -1.51 -23.35
C THR A 211 12.86 -0.65 -22.14
N LEU A 212 12.05 0.38 -21.93
CA LEU A 212 12.18 1.31 -20.82
C LEU A 212 10.97 1.21 -19.92
N ALA A 213 11.17 1.35 -18.62
CA ALA A 213 10.12 1.35 -17.63
C ALA A 213 10.23 2.54 -16.69
N CYS A 214 9.07 3.04 -16.27
CA CYS A 214 8.94 3.97 -15.15
C CYS A 214 7.67 3.65 -14.35
N TYR A 215 7.56 4.26 -13.17
CA TYR A 215 6.37 4.16 -12.33
C TYR A 215 5.61 5.48 -12.27
N LEU A 216 4.30 5.40 -12.48
CA LEU A 216 3.36 6.51 -12.39
C LEU A 216 2.60 6.43 -11.08
N LYS A 217 2.88 7.34 -10.15
CA LYS A 217 2.18 7.42 -8.87
C LYS A 217 1.11 8.50 -8.94
N VAL A 218 -0.14 8.07 -9.05
CA VAL A 218 -1.33 8.92 -9.17
C VAL A 218 -1.86 9.27 -7.78
N TYR A 219 -1.92 10.56 -7.48
CA TYR A 219 -2.36 11.08 -6.19
C TYR A 219 -3.78 11.65 -6.25
N ARG A 220 -4.49 11.58 -5.13
CA ARG A 220 -5.81 12.24 -4.99
C ARG A 220 -5.73 13.75 -4.79
N ASN A 221 -4.57 14.26 -4.36
CA ASN A 221 -4.30 15.63 -3.93
C ASN A 221 -2.88 16.04 -4.36
N GLU A 222 -2.46 17.26 -4.01
CA GLU A 222 -1.16 17.84 -4.39
C GLU A 222 0.04 17.26 -3.61
N HIS A 223 -0.16 16.23 -2.77
CA HIS A 223 0.91 15.61 -1.97
C HIS A 223 2.08 15.11 -2.84
N GLY A 224 1.80 14.66 -4.06
CA GLY A 224 2.82 14.23 -5.00
C GLY A 224 3.75 15.36 -5.48
N ALA A 225 3.31 16.62 -5.45
CA ALA A 225 4.15 17.77 -5.79
C ALA A 225 5.20 18.02 -4.70
N GLU A 226 4.84 17.83 -3.43
CA GLU A 226 5.77 17.90 -2.30
C GLU A 226 6.80 16.76 -2.38
N THR A 227 6.35 15.52 -2.65
CA THR A 227 7.26 14.38 -2.87
C THR A 227 8.18 14.62 -4.08
N TRP A 228 7.70 15.22 -5.17
CA TRP A 228 8.51 15.60 -6.33
C TRP A 228 9.65 16.55 -5.94
N GLN A 229 9.34 17.64 -5.23
CA GLN A 229 10.32 18.63 -4.79
C GLN A 229 11.39 18.01 -3.88
N PHE A 230 10.95 17.13 -2.97
CA PHE A 230 11.83 16.38 -2.10
C PHE A 230 12.81 15.51 -2.88
N LEU A 231 12.30 14.66 -3.79
CA LEU A 231 13.13 13.76 -4.59
C LEU A 231 14.09 14.51 -5.51
N GLN A 232 13.66 15.64 -6.09
CA GLN A 232 14.51 16.47 -6.94
C GLN A 232 15.67 17.06 -6.13
N SER A 233 15.39 17.55 -4.91
CA SER A 233 16.40 18.11 -4.02
C SER A 233 17.41 17.06 -3.55
N MET A 234 16.95 15.84 -3.26
CA MET A 234 17.81 14.72 -2.90
C MET A 234 18.67 14.25 -4.06
N SER A 235 18.09 14.10 -5.26
CA SER A 235 18.80 13.61 -6.46
C SER A 235 19.84 14.61 -6.99
N GLY A 236 19.68 15.90 -6.69
CA GLY A 236 20.61 16.97 -7.08
C GLY A 236 21.86 17.10 -6.21
N ARG A 237 21.99 16.31 -5.13
CA ARG A 237 23.13 16.38 -4.22
C ARG A 237 24.37 15.76 -4.87
N ALA A 238 25.26 16.60 -5.38
CA ALA A 238 26.59 16.19 -5.80
C ALA A 238 27.48 15.97 -4.56
N GLY A 239 27.66 14.71 -4.14
CA GLY A 239 28.57 14.32 -3.07
C GLY A 239 29.88 13.71 -3.60
N GLY A 240 31.00 13.96 -2.91
CA GLY A 240 32.27 13.31 -3.17
C GLY A 240 32.28 11.89 -2.62
N GLY A 241 32.16 10.90 -3.51
CA GLY A 241 32.14 9.46 -3.19
C GLY A 241 30.73 8.84 -3.35
N PRO A 242 30.62 7.51 -3.50
CA PRO A 242 29.34 6.84 -3.59
C PRO A 242 28.56 7.03 -2.28
N PRO A 243 27.31 7.55 -2.32
CA PRO A 243 26.56 7.84 -1.11
C PRO A 243 26.17 6.54 -0.38
N PRO A 244 25.98 6.59 0.96
CA PRO A 244 25.62 5.42 1.75
C PRO A 244 24.22 4.86 1.42
N TYR A 245 23.38 5.65 0.75
CA TYR A 245 22.07 5.29 0.22
C TYR A 245 21.73 6.22 -0.95
N ASP A 246 20.74 5.83 -1.75
CA ASP A 246 20.12 6.69 -2.77
C ASP A 246 18.59 6.73 -2.56
N VAL A 247 17.93 7.68 -3.22
CA VAL A 247 16.47 7.75 -3.27
C VAL A 247 16.00 7.46 -4.69
N ILE A 248 14.74 7.04 -4.84
CA ILE A 248 14.21 6.81 -6.18
C ILE A 248 14.25 8.08 -7.02
N ARG A 249 14.86 8.00 -8.20
CA ARG A 249 15.02 9.15 -9.07
C ARG A 249 13.69 9.59 -9.65
N PRO A 250 13.34 10.88 -9.52
CA PRO A 250 12.12 11.41 -10.10
C PRO A 250 12.38 11.83 -11.55
N ILE A 251 11.43 11.55 -12.45
CA ILE A 251 11.51 11.90 -13.88
C ILE A 251 10.72 13.17 -14.16
N ALA A 252 9.45 13.22 -13.73
CA ALA A 252 8.59 14.39 -13.91
C ALA A 252 7.43 14.41 -12.89
N TYR A 253 6.81 15.58 -12.74
CA TYR A 253 5.51 15.71 -12.08
C TYR A 253 4.46 16.29 -13.04
N LEU A 254 3.50 15.45 -13.42
CA LEU A 254 2.39 15.81 -14.29
C LEU A 254 1.30 16.51 -13.46
N ARG A 255 1.41 17.83 -13.29
CA ARG A 255 0.54 18.62 -12.40
C ARG A 255 -0.96 18.45 -12.71
N GLU A 256 -1.35 18.51 -13.98
CA GLU A 256 -2.76 18.35 -14.40
C GLU A 256 -3.35 16.99 -14.00
N HIS A 257 -2.49 15.97 -13.90
CA HIS A 257 -2.86 14.59 -13.60
C HIS A 257 -2.55 14.19 -12.15
N ARG A 258 -1.95 15.08 -11.36
CA ARG A 258 -1.41 14.81 -10.01
C ARG A 258 -0.60 13.53 -9.98
N THR A 259 0.27 13.34 -10.96
CA THR A 259 1.00 12.10 -11.16
C THR A 259 2.50 12.34 -11.10
N LEU A 260 3.16 11.69 -10.15
CA LEU A 260 4.62 11.66 -10.06
C LEU A 260 5.13 10.51 -10.92
N VAL A 261 6.08 10.81 -11.80
CA VAL A 261 6.78 9.85 -12.64
C VAL A 261 8.15 9.61 -12.02
N ILE A 262 8.47 8.36 -11.69
CA ILE A 262 9.74 7.95 -11.09
C ILE A 262 10.36 6.80 -11.88
N GLU A 263 11.68 6.65 -11.79
CA GLU A 263 12.38 5.51 -12.39
C GLU A 263 11.95 4.17 -11.78
N GLU A 264 12.26 3.07 -12.48
CA GLU A 264 12.26 1.75 -11.86
C GLU A 264 13.49 1.62 -10.95
N ALA A 265 13.26 1.30 -9.67
CA ALA A 265 14.34 1.16 -8.71
C ALA A 265 15.27 0.00 -9.10
N PRO A 266 16.61 0.18 -9.09
CA PRO A 266 17.54 -0.88 -9.41
C PRO A 266 17.53 -1.99 -8.34
N GLY A 267 17.95 -3.19 -8.73
CA GLY A 267 18.06 -4.32 -7.81
C GLY A 267 16.73 -5.00 -7.51
N SER A 268 16.56 -5.47 -6.28
CA SER A 268 15.34 -6.16 -5.81
C SER A 268 14.86 -5.58 -4.49
N SER A 269 13.55 -5.62 -4.25
CA SER A 269 13.01 -5.29 -2.93
C SER A 269 13.62 -6.19 -1.86
N LEU A 270 13.92 -5.62 -0.71
CA LEU A 270 14.55 -6.33 0.38
C LEU A 270 13.66 -7.48 0.87
N SER A 271 12.34 -7.30 0.90
CA SER A 271 11.39 -8.40 1.17
C SER A 271 11.61 -9.63 0.29
N ARG A 272 11.81 -9.44 -1.02
CA ARG A 272 12.06 -10.52 -1.98
C ARG A 272 13.42 -11.15 -1.78
N LEU A 273 14.43 -10.36 -1.43
CA LEU A 273 15.77 -10.86 -1.14
C LEU A 273 15.78 -11.69 0.14
N LEU A 274 15.15 -11.22 1.21
CA LEU A 274 15.04 -11.91 2.49
C LEU A 274 14.40 -13.30 2.36
N LEU A 275 13.39 -13.44 1.49
CA LEU A 275 12.74 -14.73 1.21
C LEU A 275 13.63 -15.72 0.43
N ARG A 276 14.66 -15.24 -0.28
CA ARG A 276 15.49 -16.05 -1.19
C ARG A 276 16.93 -16.23 -0.71
N ALA A 277 17.41 -15.35 0.16
CA ALA A 277 18.78 -15.37 0.64
C ALA A 277 19.07 -16.68 1.38
N ALA A 278 20.33 -17.13 1.33
CA ALA A 278 20.83 -18.21 2.18
C ALA A 278 21.03 -17.72 3.62
N ASP A 279 21.46 -16.47 3.79
CA ASP A 279 21.48 -15.75 5.06
C ASP A 279 20.77 -14.39 4.90
N PRO A 280 19.55 -14.22 5.45
CA PRO A 280 18.83 -12.95 5.34
C PRO A 280 19.45 -11.85 6.20
N SER A 281 20.27 -12.21 7.20
CA SER A 281 20.99 -11.25 8.03
C SER A 281 21.97 -10.44 7.18
N GLU A 282 22.73 -11.09 6.30
CA GLU A 282 23.63 -10.40 5.38
C GLU A 282 22.87 -9.50 4.38
N ALA A 283 21.66 -9.88 3.99
CA ALA A 283 20.82 -9.07 3.11
C ALA A 283 20.24 -7.83 3.81
N VAL A 284 20.03 -7.86 5.13
CA VAL A 284 19.41 -6.75 5.89
C VAL A 284 20.43 -5.70 6.34
N ARG A 285 21.70 -6.08 6.53
CA ARG A 285 22.76 -5.19 7.02
C ARG A 285 22.97 -3.93 6.14
N PRO A 286 23.00 -4.00 4.80
CA PRO A 286 23.09 -2.80 3.96
C PRO A 286 21.95 -1.81 4.23
N ALA A 287 20.73 -2.30 4.41
CA ALA A 287 19.57 -1.45 4.70
C ALA A 287 19.66 -0.78 6.08
N ALA A 288 20.19 -1.49 7.08
CA ALA A 288 20.43 -0.92 8.41
C ALA A 288 21.44 0.24 8.36
N ARG A 289 22.55 0.08 7.63
CA ARG A 289 23.56 1.14 7.43
C ARG A 289 23.00 2.33 6.65
N ALA A 290 22.28 2.05 5.57
CA ALA A 290 21.62 3.08 4.76
C ALA A 290 20.63 3.91 5.57
N LEU A 291 19.84 3.25 6.45
CA LEU A 291 18.88 3.94 7.31
C LEU A 291 19.57 4.79 8.38
N ALA A 292 20.61 4.25 9.02
CA ALA A 292 21.40 4.99 10.01
C ALA A 292 22.03 6.24 9.39
N ALA A 293 22.51 6.15 8.14
CA ALA A 293 23.01 7.29 7.39
C ALA A 293 21.88 8.29 7.04
N PHE A 294 20.72 7.82 6.59
CA PHE A 294 19.57 8.68 6.29
C PHE A 294 19.09 9.48 7.50
N HIS A 295 19.02 8.85 8.68
CA HIS A 295 18.64 9.51 9.94
C HIS A 295 19.66 10.54 10.45
N GLN A 296 20.88 10.54 9.93
CA GLN A 296 21.95 11.46 10.33
C GLN A 296 22.32 12.45 9.20
N ASP A 297 21.65 12.36 8.06
CA ASP A 297 21.84 13.27 6.94
C ASP A 297 21.06 14.59 7.17
N ASP A 298 21.48 15.65 6.52
CA ASP A 298 20.72 16.91 6.47
C ASP A 298 19.73 16.80 5.31
N VAL A 299 18.48 16.41 5.54
CA VAL A 299 17.50 16.11 4.49
C VAL A 299 16.56 17.30 4.26
N PRO A 300 16.21 17.68 3.00
CA PRO A 300 15.52 18.93 2.69
C PRO A 300 14.00 18.78 2.86
N THR A 301 13.56 18.44 4.08
CA THR A 301 12.15 18.31 4.46
C THR A 301 11.80 19.33 5.53
N THR A 302 10.62 19.92 5.40
CA THR A 302 10.05 20.87 6.39
C THR A 302 8.90 20.27 7.17
N ARG A 303 8.54 19.01 6.88
CA ARG A 303 7.48 18.30 7.61
C ARG A 303 8.04 17.81 8.92
N HIS A 304 7.23 17.92 9.97
CA HIS A 304 7.56 17.39 11.29
C HIS A 304 6.52 16.35 11.69
N GLU A 305 6.97 15.28 12.32
CA GLU A 305 6.12 14.33 13.04
C GLU A 305 6.39 14.48 14.53
N THR A 306 5.39 15.00 15.24
CA THR A 306 5.47 15.18 16.71
C THR A 306 5.14 13.86 17.42
N LEU A 307 5.53 13.74 18.70
CA LEU A 307 5.08 12.63 19.54
C LEU A 307 3.54 12.48 19.53
N ALA A 308 2.81 13.59 19.57
CA ALA A 308 1.35 13.59 19.55
C ALA A 308 0.78 13.00 18.24
N ASP A 309 1.42 13.26 17.10
CA ASP A 309 1.04 12.66 15.82
C ASP A 309 1.32 11.16 15.78
N GLY A 310 2.48 10.73 16.29
CA GLY A 310 2.85 9.33 16.45
C GLY A 310 1.85 8.56 17.32
N LEU A 311 1.59 9.05 18.54
CA LEU A 311 0.61 8.44 19.47
C LEU A 311 -0.80 8.37 18.86
N LYS A 312 -1.18 9.38 18.06
CA LYS A 312 -2.46 9.37 17.34
C LYS A 312 -2.51 8.32 16.23
N ALA A 313 -1.40 8.02 15.57
CA ALA A 313 -1.31 6.95 14.58
C ALA A 313 -1.44 5.57 15.27
N ILE A 314 -0.67 5.35 16.33
CA ILE A 314 -0.70 4.11 17.13
C ILE A 314 -2.10 3.89 17.71
N ARG A 315 -2.74 4.91 18.31
CA ARG A 315 -4.10 4.81 18.84
C ARG A 315 -5.13 4.39 17.78
N LYS A 316 -5.04 4.92 16.55
CA LYS A 316 -5.93 4.51 15.44
C LYS A 316 -5.69 3.06 15.03
N ALA A 317 -4.46 2.57 15.14
CA ALA A 317 -4.15 1.17 14.89
C ALA A 317 -4.72 0.29 16.01
N ALA A 318 -4.46 0.65 17.28
CA ALA A 318 -4.98 -0.02 18.47
C ALA A 318 -6.51 -0.17 18.42
N THR A 319 -7.26 0.91 18.18
CA THR A 319 -8.73 0.85 18.07
C THR A 319 -9.21 -0.09 16.97
N LEU A 320 -8.48 -0.18 15.85
CA LEU A 320 -8.82 -1.12 14.78
C LEU A 320 -8.54 -2.56 15.21
N VAL A 321 -7.39 -2.81 15.85
CA VAL A 321 -6.99 -4.14 16.31
C VAL A 321 -7.93 -4.64 17.42
N GLU A 322 -8.30 -3.78 18.38
CA GLU A 322 -9.30 -4.08 19.42
C GLU A 322 -10.63 -4.53 18.82
N TRP A 323 -11.09 -3.83 17.77
CA TRP A 323 -12.32 -4.22 17.08
C TRP A 323 -12.18 -5.59 16.43
N THR A 324 -11.03 -5.89 15.81
CA THR A 324 -10.78 -7.18 15.15
C THR A 324 -10.52 -8.36 16.08
N CYS A 325 -10.03 -8.10 17.29
CA CYS A 325 -9.71 -9.12 18.29
C CYS A 325 -10.22 -8.68 19.67
N PRO A 326 -11.54 -8.77 19.94
CA PRO A 326 -12.13 -8.27 21.18
C PRO A 326 -11.55 -8.92 22.44
N GLY A 327 -11.13 -10.19 22.35
CA GLY A 327 -10.50 -10.93 23.46
C GLY A 327 -9.13 -10.41 23.89
N SER A 328 -8.50 -9.54 23.08
CA SER A 328 -7.22 -8.90 23.41
C SER A 328 -7.36 -7.42 23.79
N ARG A 329 -8.59 -6.95 24.05
CA ARG A 329 -8.85 -5.53 24.39
C ARG A 329 -7.99 -5.05 25.56
N ASP A 330 -8.03 -5.75 26.69
CA ASP A 330 -7.33 -5.31 27.91
C ASP A 330 -5.81 -5.27 27.69
N ALA A 331 -5.27 -6.25 26.97
CA ALA A 331 -3.86 -6.28 26.57
C ALA A 331 -3.47 -5.07 25.71
N ILE A 332 -4.28 -4.73 24.70
CA ILE A 332 -4.03 -3.57 23.82
C ILE A 332 -4.13 -2.26 24.61
N GLN A 333 -5.09 -2.14 25.51
CA GLN A 333 -5.26 -0.96 26.35
C GLN A 333 -4.08 -0.78 27.31
N ALA A 334 -3.57 -1.86 27.91
CA ALA A 334 -2.37 -1.85 28.72
C ALA A 334 -1.14 -1.41 27.90
N ILE A 335 -0.92 -1.98 26.71
CA ILE A 335 0.16 -1.53 25.81
C ILE A 335 0.04 -0.03 25.51
N MET A 336 -1.17 0.43 25.15
CA MET A 336 -1.39 1.84 24.85
C MET A 336 -1.13 2.76 26.04
N ALA A 337 -1.44 2.32 27.27
CA ALA A 337 -1.15 3.05 28.48
C ALA A 337 0.37 3.19 28.70
N GLU A 338 1.12 2.10 28.61
CA GLU A 338 2.58 2.09 28.71
C GLU A 338 3.24 2.98 27.64
N VAL A 339 2.85 2.81 26.38
CA VAL A 339 3.37 3.62 25.26
C VAL A 339 3.06 5.11 25.44
N THR A 340 1.86 5.45 25.93
CA THR A 340 1.49 6.85 26.16
C THR A 340 2.22 7.46 27.35
N ALA A 341 2.50 6.67 28.39
CA ALA A 341 3.16 7.14 29.60
C ALA A 341 4.69 7.23 29.44
N GLY A 342 5.31 6.34 28.66
CA GLY A 342 6.76 6.21 28.58
C GLY A 342 7.43 6.80 27.34
N LEU A 343 6.69 7.10 26.25
CA LEU A 343 7.29 7.80 25.11
C LEU A 343 7.41 9.31 25.41
N GLU A 344 8.59 9.85 25.16
CA GLU A 344 8.93 11.26 25.33
C GLU A 344 9.28 11.92 23.99
N GLU A 345 9.14 13.25 23.92
CA GLU A 345 9.51 13.99 22.71
C GLU A 345 11.04 13.96 22.53
N ALA A 346 11.50 13.44 21.38
CA ALA A 346 12.91 13.35 21.05
C ALA A 346 13.36 14.50 20.15
N SER A 347 14.68 14.74 20.08
CA SER A 347 15.25 15.63 19.07
C SER A 347 14.97 15.07 17.68
N PRO A 348 14.29 15.83 16.80
CA PRO A 348 13.82 15.28 15.54
C PRO A 348 14.97 15.20 14.52
N THR A 349 15.08 14.06 13.86
CA THR A 349 15.98 13.82 12.72
C THR A 349 15.18 13.40 11.50
N PRO A 350 15.75 13.33 10.29
CA PRO A 350 15.02 12.77 9.15
C PRO A 350 14.52 11.36 9.45
N ILE A 351 13.28 11.09 9.08
CA ILE A 351 12.64 9.77 9.10
C ILE A 351 11.95 9.54 7.76
N HIS A 352 11.97 8.30 7.29
CA HIS A 352 11.23 7.81 6.15
C HIS A 352 9.72 7.80 6.44
N GLY A 353 9.32 7.37 7.65
CA GLY A 353 7.98 7.53 8.20
C GLY A 353 6.90 6.52 7.76
N ASP A 354 7.21 5.64 6.80
CA ASP A 354 6.45 4.41 6.46
C ASP A 354 7.41 3.27 6.05
N LEU A 355 8.55 3.15 6.76
CA LEU A 355 9.62 2.23 6.39
C LEU A 355 9.21 0.76 6.61
N LYS A 356 9.41 -0.06 5.57
CA LYS A 356 9.23 -1.51 5.61
C LYS A 356 10.09 -2.19 4.55
N PRO A 357 10.32 -3.51 4.62
CA PRO A 357 11.20 -4.21 3.67
C PRO A 357 10.83 -4.04 2.19
N ASP A 358 9.55 -3.83 1.85
CA ASP A 358 9.11 -3.55 0.47
C ASP A 358 9.55 -2.18 -0.06
N HIS A 359 9.92 -1.25 0.83
CA HIS A 359 10.28 0.12 0.50
C HIS A 359 11.80 0.33 0.39
N VAL A 360 12.57 -0.75 0.55
CA VAL A 360 14.02 -0.76 0.46
C VAL A 360 14.43 -1.66 -0.69
N PHE A 361 15.15 -1.11 -1.66
CA PHE A 361 15.70 -1.86 -2.79
C PHE A 361 17.20 -2.02 -2.63
N VAL A 362 17.71 -3.22 -2.88
CA VAL A 362 19.12 -3.56 -2.68
C VAL A 362 19.70 -4.14 -3.97
N SER A 363 20.86 -3.62 -4.36
CA SER A 363 21.70 -4.11 -5.46
C SER A 363 23.14 -4.20 -4.97
N GLY A 364 23.56 -5.38 -4.52
CA GLY A 364 24.83 -5.55 -3.82
C GLY A 364 24.85 -4.73 -2.51
N GLN A 365 25.74 -3.74 -2.43
CA GLN A 365 25.82 -2.81 -1.27
C GLN A 365 25.01 -1.53 -1.48
N GLN A 366 24.49 -1.28 -2.69
CA GLN A 366 23.70 -0.09 -2.97
C GLN A 366 22.27 -0.27 -2.45
N VAL A 367 21.79 0.72 -1.72
CA VAL A 367 20.43 0.77 -1.16
C VAL A 367 19.69 1.96 -1.73
N VAL A 368 18.48 1.71 -2.23
CA VAL A 368 17.57 2.75 -2.72
C VAL A 368 16.29 2.75 -1.89
N PHE A 369 15.95 3.90 -1.31
CA PHE A 369 14.67 4.10 -0.64
C PHE A 369 13.58 4.54 -1.62
N ILE A 370 12.41 3.91 -1.51
CA ILE A 370 11.22 4.24 -2.30
C ILE A 370 10.04 4.57 -1.37
N ASP A 371 8.96 5.15 -1.91
CA ASP A 371 7.77 5.55 -1.14
C ASP A 371 8.04 6.62 -0.05
N LEU A 372 8.87 7.60 -0.41
CA LEU A 372 9.29 8.75 0.41
C LEU A 372 8.18 9.82 0.60
N ASP A 373 6.90 9.43 0.47
CA ASP A 373 5.76 10.34 0.67
C ASP A 373 5.60 10.79 2.11
N SER A 374 6.11 10.00 3.07
CA SER A 374 5.94 10.22 4.50
C SER A 374 7.16 10.83 5.17
N VAL A 375 8.17 11.24 4.38
CA VAL A 375 9.40 11.81 4.93
C VAL A 375 9.10 13.05 5.76
N ALA A 376 9.67 13.09 6.95
CA ALA A 376 9.52 14.16 7.92
C ALA A 376 10.75 14.21 8.83
N LEU A 377 10.83 15.23 9.68
CA LEU A 377 11.68 15.27 10.86
C LEU A 377 10.90 14.71 12.06
N GLY A 378 11.42 13.69 12.73
CA GLY A 378 10.77 13.02 13.87
C GLY A 378 11.74 12.14 14.65
N ASP A 379 11.25 11.29 15.57
CA ASP A 379 12.13 10.38 16.30
C ASP A 379 12.66 9.26 15.37
N PRO A 380 13.98 9.14 15.14
CA PRO A 380 14.57 8.11 14.26
C PRO A 380 14.23 6.68 14.68
N VAL A 381 13.95 6.46 15.97
CA VAL A 381 13.61 5.13 16.50
C VAL A 381 12.29 4.62 15.93
N ARG A 382 11.40 5.50 15.45
CA ARG A 382 10.14 5.10 14.82
C ARG A 382 10.33 4.21 13.59
N ASP A 383 11.25 4.56 12.70
CA ASP A 383 11.49 3.76 11.49
C ASP A 383 12.16 2.43 11.84
N VAL A 384 13.07 2.42 12.81
CA VAL A 384 13.73 1.20 13.30
C VAL A 384 12.69 0.24 13.87
N ALA A 385 11.80 0.74 14.74
CA ALA A 385 10.73 -0.05 15.34
C ALA A 385 9.71 -0.54 14.31
N SER A 386 9.32 0.31 13.35
CA SER A 386 8.41 -0.10 12.26
C SER A 386 9.01 -1.22 11.43
N PHE A 387 10.29 -1.09 11.05
CA PHE A 387 11.00 -2.10 10.27
C PHE A 387 11.17 -3.41 11.05
N PHE A 388 11.59 -3.33 12.32
CA PHE A 388 11.69 -4.47 13.23
C PHE A 388 10.36 -5.20 13.35
N ALA A 389 9.26 -4.48 13.62
CA ALA A 389 7.93 -5.07 13.76
C ALA A 389 7.47 -5.75 12.47
N HIS A 390 7.79 -5.19 11.30
CA HIS A 390 7.52 -5.79 10.00
C HIS A 390 8.27 -7.12 9.79
N LEU A 391 9.56 -7.16 10.14
CA LEU A 391 10.39 -8.37 10.07
C LEU A 391 9.92 -9.45 11.05
N ALA A 392 9.83 -9.12 12.34
CA ALA A 392 9.44 -10.06 13.39
C ALA A 392 8.03 -10.63 13.16
N SER A 393 7.10 -9.81 12.68
CA SER A 393 5.74 -10.26 12.34
C SER A 393 5.65 -11.03 11.02
N ARG A 394 6.71 -11.05 10.21
CA ARG A 394 6.74 -11.63 8.86
C ARG A 394 5.66 -11.05 7.96
N ALA A 395 5.35 -9.77 8.12
CA ALA A 395 4.31 -9.09 7.34
C ALA A 395 4.68 -9.10 5.85
N GLY A 396 3.83 -9.71 5.01
CA GLY A 396 4.14 -9.94 3.60
C GLY A 396 5.22 -11.00 3.31
N MET A 397 5.74 -11.70 4.33
CA MET A 397 6.82 -12.69 4.23
C MET A 397 6.51 -13.97 5.02
N ARG A 398 5.24 -14.39 5.07
CA ARG A 398 4.78 -15.48 5.94
C ARG A 398 5.46 -16.83 5.71
N SER A 399 5.99 -17.06 4.50
CA SER A 399 6.76 -18.26 4.17
C SER A 399 8.14 -18.31 4.83
N MET A 400 8.63 -17.22 5.41
CA MET A 400 9.86 -17.20 6.19
C MET A 400 9.66 -17.92 7.54
N PRO A 401 10.59 -18.81 7.96
CA PRO A 401 10.59 -19.38 9.31
C PRO A 401 10.67 -18.30 10.40
N ALA A 402 10.01 -18.53 11.53
CA ALA A 402 9.86 -17.51 12.58
C ALA A 402 11.20 -17.19 13.29
N ASP A 403 11.97 -18.22 13.61
CA ASP A 403 13.34 -18.12 14.15
C ASP A 403 14.24 -17.27 13.26
N ARG A 404 14.18 -17.53 11.94
CA ARG A 404 14.94 -16.79 10.95
C ARG A 404 14.52 -15.33 10.85
N ALA A 405 13.22 -15.05 10.93
CA ALA A 405 12.69 -13.70 10.93
C ALA A 405 13.12 -12.91 12.17
N CYS A 406 13.09 -13.53 13.35
CA CYS A 406 13.59 -12.93 14.59
C CYS A 406 15.10 -12.64 14.50
N ALA A 407 15.91 -13.61 14.07
CA ALA A 407 17.35 -13.42 13.89
C ALA A 407 17.68 -12.28 12.90
N THR A 408 16.91 -12.19 11.80
CA THR A 408 17.05 -11.09 10.83
C THR A 408 16.69 -9.73 11.45
N ALA A 409 15.64 -9.69 12.28
CA ALA A 409 15.21 -8.48 12.95
C ALA A 409 16.25 -7.98 13.97
N SER A 410 16.82 -8.88 14.78
CA SER A 410 17.92 -8.55 15.71
C SER A 410 19.17 -8.11 14.94
N ALA A 411 19.56 -8.82 13.87
CA ALA A 411 20.71 -8.44 13.05
C ALA A 411 20.56 -7.04 12.42
N PHE A 412 19.34 -6.65 12.01
CA PHE A 412 19.05 -5.30 11.54
C PHE A 412 19.24 -4.25 12.64
N VAL A 413 18.66 -4.48 13.83
CA VAL A 413 18.75 -3.55 14.97
C VAL A 413 20.21 -3.39 15.41
N GLU A 414 20.93 -4.50 15.60
CA GLU A 414 22.35 -4.49 15.95
C GLU A 414 23.17 -3.70 14.93
N GLU A 415 23.00 -3.99 13.64
CA GLU A 415 23.75 -3.29 12.60
C GLU A 415 23.40 -1.80 12.57
N TYR A 416 22.13 -1.42 12.73
CA TYR A 416 21.71 -0.02 12.76
C TYR A 416 22.40 0.74 13.92
N PHE A 417 22.38 0.18 15.13
CA PHE A 417 22.97 0.82 16.32
C PHE A 417 24.50 0.78 16.37
N ARG A 418 25.17 0.07 15.45
CA ARG A 418 26.63 0.24 15.23
C ARG A 418 26.97 1.57 14.57
N HIS A 419 26.03 2.16 13.84
CA HIS A 419 26.24 3.38 13.06
C HIS A 419 25.39 4.57 13.54
N ALA A 420 24.43 4.35 14.43
CA ALA A 420 23.57 5.37 15.02
C ALA A 420 23.92 5.65 16.49
N PRO A 421 23.56 6.82 17.04
CA PRO A 421 23.75 7.13 18.46
C PRO A 421 23.14 6.07 19.38
N SER A 422 23.94 5.55 20.32
CA SER A 422 23.52 4.50 21.26
C SER A 422 22.39 4.95 22.19
N SER A 423 22.30 6.26 22.50
CA SER A 423 21.23 6.84 23.32
C SER A 423 19.84 6.73 22.69
N TRP A 424 19.74 6.48 21.39
CA TRP A 424 18.45 6.21 20.75
C TRP A 424 17.92 4.81 21.07
N ARG A 425 18.78 3.88 21.47
CA ARG A 425 18.41 2.47 21.71
C ARG A 425 17.46 2.29 22.87
N GLU A 426 17.56 3.14 23.89
CA GLU A 426 16.75 3.07 25.11
C GLU A 426 15.25 3.27 24.84
N ARG A 427 14.88 4.02 23.78
CA ARG A 427 13.48 4.27 23.41
C ARG A 427 12.87 3.16 22.55
N LEU A 428 13.70 2.29 21.97
CA LEU A 428 13.26 1.25 21.04
C LEU A 428 12.11 0.36 21.55
N PRO A 429 12.08 -0.08 22.83
CA PRO A 429 11.09 -1.07 23.29
C PRO A 429 9.65 -0.56 23.16
N LEU A 430 9.39 0.67 23.64
CA LEU A 430 8.06 1.29 23.56
C LEU A 430 7.68 1.66 22.13
N HIS A 431 8.63 2.10 21.31
CA HIS A 431 8.38 2.29 19.87
C HIS A 431 8.00 0.97 19.19
N CYS A 432 8.68 -0.14 19.51
CA CYS A 432 8.35 -1.48 19.00
C CYS A 432 6.95 -1.91 19.41
N ALA A 433 6.55 -1.70 20.67
CA ALA A 433 5.21 -2.02 21.14
C ALA A 433 4.13 -1.28 20.33
N GLY A 434 4.30 0.02 20.08
CA GLY A 434 3.42 0.80 19.21
C GLY A 434 3.44 0.31 17.75
N ALA A 435 4.62 0.05 17.21
CA ALA A 435 4.80 -0.41 15.83
C ALA A 435 4.14 -1.77 15.57
N PHE A 436 4.17 -2.71 16.53
CA PHE A 436 3.46 -3.98 16.41
C PHE A 436 1.95 -3.80 16.25
N LEU A 437 1.32 -2.85 16.96
CA LEU A 437 -0.10 -2.54 16.78
C LEU A 437 -0.37 -1.96 15.38
N GLU A 438 0.52 -1.12 14.86
CA GLU A 438 0.42 -0.59 13.50
C GLU A 438 0.56 -1.68 12.43
N VAL A 439 1.49 -2.62 12.60
CA VAL A 439 1.69 -3.78 11.72
C VAL A 439 0.48 -4.72 11.77
N ALA A 440 -0.06 -5.04 12.95
CA ALA A 440 -1.27 -5.84 13.09
C ALA A 440 -2.46 -5.20 12.34
N ALA A 441 -2.64 -3.88 12.50
CA ALA A 441 -3.63 -3.13 11.74
C ALA A 441 -3.36 -3.15 10.23
N GLY A 442 -2.08 -3.14 9.82
CA GLY A 442 -1.63 -3.27 8.44
C GLY A 442 -2.01 -4.61 7.80
N ILE A 443 -1.65 -5.72 8.46
CA ILE A 443 -1.96 -7.10 8.08
C ILE A 443 -3.47 -7.29 7.92
N PHE A 444 -4.25 -6.81 8.90
CA PHE A 444 -5.70 -6.81 8.80
C PHE A 444 -6.19 -6.00 7.59
N ARG A 445 -5.74 -4.75 7.41
CA ARG A 445 -6.18 -3.92 6.27
C ARG A 445 -5.79 -4.53 4.92
N ALA A 446 -4.69 -5.27 4.84
CA ALA A 446 -4.24 -5.97 3.65
C ALA A 446 -4.91 -7.34 3.46
N GLN A 447 -5.75 -7.78 4.42
CA GLN A 447 -6.42 -9.08 4.40
C GLN A 447 -5.43 -10.22 4.16
N GLU A 448 -4.26 -10.16 4.79
CA GLU A 448 -3.22 -11.18 4.61
C GLU A 448 -3.75 -12.56 5.04
N PRO A 449 -3.44 -13.63 4.31
CA PRO A 449 -3.83 -14.98 4.70
C PRO A 449 -3.36 -15.32 6.12
N GLY A 450 -4.27 -15.84 6.95
CA GLY A 450 -3.96 -16.21 8.34
C GLY A 450 -3.82 -15.01 9.30
N TRP A 451 -4.39 -13.84 8.95
CA TRP A 451 -4.32 -12.65 9.81
C TRP A 451 -4.97 -12.88 11.18
N ARG A 452 -6.02 -13.71 11.28
CA ARG A 452 -6.76 -13.95 12.54
C ARG A 452 -5.91 -14.65 13.59
N GLU A 453 -5.08 -15.59 13.15
CA GLU A 453 -4.16 -16.34 13.99
C GLU A 453 -2.90 -15.52 14.28
N THR A 454 -2.53 -14.63 13.36
CA THR A 454 -1.31 -13.82 13.45
C THR A 454 -1.47 -12.62 14.38
N ILE A 455 -2.62 -11.94 14.37
CA ILE A 455 -2.84 -10.73 15.19
C ILE A 455 -2.66 -10.99 16.70
N PRO A 456 -3.24 -12.05 17.31
CA PRO A 456 -3.04 -12.34 18.72
C PRO A 456 -1.56 -12.52 19.10
N TRP A 457 -0.79 -13.20 18.23
CA TRP A 457 0.65 -13.36 18.43
C TRP A 457 1.39 -12.01 18.38
N ILE A 458 1.02 -11.12 17.45
CA ILE A 458 1.61 -9.78 17.35
C ILE A 458 1.30 -8.96 18.60
N ILE A 459 0.08 -9.06 19.15
CA ILE A 459 -0.29 -8.37 20.39
C ILE A 459 0.58 -8.87 21.55
N GLN A 460 0.81 -10.18 21.66
CA GLN A 460 1.72 -10.73 22.67
C GLN A 460 3.16 -10.24 22.49
N ALA A 461 3.65 -10.11 21.25
CA ALA A 461 4.96 -9.54 20.96
C ALA A 461 5.05 -8.06 21.35
N ALA A 462 3.97 -7.29 21.14
CA ALA A 462 3.86 -5.91 21.61
C ALA A 462 3.92 -5.82 23.14
N GLN A 463 3.23 -6.70 23.87
CA GLN A 463 3.29 -6.75 25.34
C GLN A 463 4.70 -7.04 25.86
N ARG A 464 5.40 -8.03 25.27
CA ARG A 464 6.80 -8.33 25.64
C ARG A 464 7.73 -7.14 25.40
N SER A 465 7.51 -6.39 24.31
CA SER A 465 8.31 -5.19 24.00
C SER A 465 8.14 -4.06 25.01
N CYS A 466 7.05 -4.04 25.79
CA CYS A 466 6.91 -3.11 26.91
C CYS A 466 7.76 -3.51 28.13
N GLN A 467 8.18 -4.78 28.22
CA GLN A 467 8.81 -5.36 29.41
C GLN A 467 10.33 -5.54 29.25
N GLU A 468 10.82 -5.65 28.02
CA GLU A 468 12.21 -5.98 27.70
C GLU A 468 12.76 -5.08 26.60
N VAL A 469 14.06 -4.79 26.63
CA VAL A 469 14.76 -4.24 25.48
C VAL A 469 14.89 -5.34 24.44
N PRO A 470 14.44 -5.17 23.17
CA PRO A 470 14.66 -6.18 22.15
C PRO A 470 16.16 -6.48 22.03
N GLU A 471 16.57 -7.72 22.35
CA GLU A 471 17.94 -8.21 22.17
C GLU A 471 18.32 -8.29 20.67
#